data_AF-A0A6J4P914-F1
#
_entry.id   AF-A0A6J4P914-F1
#
_cell.length_a   1.000
_cell.length_b   1.000
_cell.length_c   1.000
_cell.angle_alpha   90.00
_cell.angle_beta   90.00
_cell.angle_gamma   90.00
#
_symmetry.space_group_name_H-M   'P 1'
#
loop_
_entity.id
_entity.type
_entity.pdbx_description
1 polymer ?
#
loop_
_entity_poly.entity_id
_entity_poly.type
_entity_poly.pdbx_seq_one_letter_code
_entity_poly.pdbx_strand_id
1 'polypeptide(L)'
;MSIIKNINALAVCLLIFLALVFSVQVQAQTVKKVQFPKGKTEIVVKGKLPLNYGDYQVYVLRARKGQTLSVELISDDGDSSITVYETQKLGPGEDGITPAESNLREWTGKLPITSEYSVQVYGPSDFNEKGTGKPYTLKISIR
;
A
#
# COMPACT_ATOMS: atom_id res chain seq x y z
N MET A 1 30.87 -5.67 -54.38
CA MET A 1 29.56 -5.06 -54.01
C MET A 1 28.65 -6.24 -53.62
N SER A 2 28.13 -6.48 -52.43
CA SER A 2 27.81 -5.67 -51.26
C SER A 2 27.51 -6.61 -50.06
N ILE A 3 28.51 -7.08 -49.31
CA ILE A 3 28.27 -7.95 -48.13
C ILE A 3 28.65 -7.25 -46.81
N ILE A 4 29.55 -6.27 -46.84
CA ILE A 4 30.10 -5.62 -45.64
C ILE A 4 29.13 -4.55 -45.06
N LYS A 5 28.11 -4.10 -45.80
CA LYS A 5 27.17 -3.07 -45.32
C LYS A 5 26.05 -3.59 -44.40
N ASN A 6 25.80 -4.91 -44.35
CA ASN A 6 24.64 -5.47 -43.63
C ASN A 6 24.95 -5.99 -42.20
N ILE A 7 26.23 -6.18 -41.87
CA ILE A 7 26.64 -6.67 -40.54
C ILE A 7 26.44 -5.56 -39.48
N ASN A 8 26.64 -4.30 -39.86
CA ASN A 8 26.40 -3.15 -38.98
C ASN A 8 24.91 -2.97 -38.65
N ALA A 9 24.00 -3.30 -39.58
CA ALA A 9 22.56 -3.19 -39.35
C ALA A 9 22.04 -4.28 -38.38
N LEU A 10 22.52 -5.52 -38.51
CA LEU A 10 22.13 -6.61 -37.59
C LEU A 10 22.69 -6.42 -36.18
N ALA A 11 23.94 -5.97 -36.06
CA ALA A 11 24.58 -5.72 -34.77
C ALA A 11 23.91 -4.55 -34.01
N VAL A 12 23.47 -3.51 -34.73
CA VAL A 12 22.72 -2.38 -34.16
C VAL A 12 21.33 -2.82 -33.68
N CYS A 13 20.60 -3.66 -34.44
CA CYS A 13 19.31 -4.17 -34.00
C CYS A 13 19.42 -5.08 -32.75
N LEU A 14 20.48 -5.89 -32.63
CA LEU A 14 20.69 -6.76 -31.46
C LEU A 14 21.06 -5.96 -30.20
N LEU A 15 21.83 -4.87 -30.35
CA LEU A 15 22.18 -3.95 -29.25
C LEU A 15 20.98 -3.11 -28.79
N ILE A 16 20.10 -2.70 -29.70
CA ILE A 16 18.87 -1.98 -29.35
C ILE A 16 17.87 -2.91 -28.65
N PHE A 17 17.79 -4.18 -29.05
CA PHE A 17 16.90 -5.16 -28.40
C PHE A 17 17.36 -5.53 -26.98
N LEU A 18 18.67 -5.54 -26.72
CA LEU A 18 19.22 -5.82 -25.38
C LEU A 18 19.07 -4.63 -24.41
N ALA A 19 18.93 -3.40 -24.91
CA ALA A 19 18.75 -2.21 -24.07
C ALA A 19 17.29 -2.00 -23.60
N LEU A 20 16.31 -2.63 -24.26
CA LEU A 20 14.88 -2.47 -23.94
C LEU A 20 14.36 -3.35 -22.79
N VAL A 21 15.16 -4.32 -22.32
CA VAL A 21 14.76 -5.21 -21.21
C VAL A 21 15.05 -4.65 -19.82
N PHE A 22 15.76 -3.53 -19.71
CA PHE A 22 16.10 -2.92 -18.42
C PHE A 22 15.20 -1.74 -18.09
N SER A 23 13.98 -2.01 -17.62
CA SER A 23 13.29 -1.21 -16.59
C SER A 23 11.89 -1.76 -16.35
N VAL A 24 11.78 -3.00 -15.87
CA VAL A 24 10.61 -3.33 -15.04
C VAL A 24 10.84 -2.58 -13.72
N GLN A 25 10.31 -1.37 -13.63
CA GLN A 25 10.22 -0.63 -12.38
C GLN A 25 9.26 -1.42 -11.49
N VAL A 26 9.79 -2.31 -10.64
CA VAL A 26 9.00 -2.88 -9.54
C VAL A 26 8.65 -1.70 -8.64
N GLN A 27 7.41 -1.22 -8.75
CA GLN A 27 6.89 -0.17 -7.88
C GLN A 27 6.75 -0.77 -6.47
N ALA A 28 7.82 -0.74 -5.69
CA ALA A 28 7.80 -1.25 -4.34
C ALA A 28 6.84 -0.41 -3.49
N GLN A 29 5.79 -1.02 -2.97
CA GLN A 29 4.92 -0.38 -1.99
C GLN A 29 5.77 0.05 -0.80
N THR A 30 5.70 1.34 -0.45
CA THR A 30 6.52 1.87 0.63
C THR A 30 5.91 1.47 1.98
N VAL A 31 6.51 0.48 2.62
CA VAL A 31 6.12 0.03 3.97
C VAL A 31 6.63 1.03 5.01
N LYS A 32 5.72 1.64 5.77
CA LYS A 32 6.04 2.59 6.84
C LYS A 32 5.81 1.95 8.20
N LYS A 33 6.88 1.76 8.98
CA LYS A 33 6.77 1.32 10.38
C LYS A 33 6.28 2.46 11.25
N VAL A 34 5.23 2.21 12.01
CA VAL A 34 4.59 3.15 12.92
C VAL A 34 5.02 2.84 14.34
N GLN A 35 5.52 3.85 15.04
CA GLN A 35 5.88 3.77 16.45
C GLN A 35 5.16 4.90 17.21
N PHE A 36 4.44 4.54 18.26
CA PHE A 36 3.79 5.52 19.11
C PHE A 36 4.84 6.28 19.92
N PRO A 37 4.74 7.62 20.01
CA PRO A 37 5.59 8.39 20.91
C PRO A 37 5.47 7.88 22.34
N LYS A 38 6.55 8.02 23.13
CA LYS A 38 6.57 7.52 24.51
C LYS A 38 5.40 8.09 25.32
N GLY A 39 4.61 7.20 25.92
CA GLY A 39 3.44 7.56 26.74
C GLY A 39 2.22 8.02 25.93
N LYS A 40 2.26 7.95 24.59
CA LYS A 40 1.11 8.20 23.73
C LYS A 40 0.54 6.88 23.22
N THR A 41 -0.76 6.87 23.03
CA THR A 41 -1.54 5.75 22.46
C THR A 41 -2.05 6.07 21.06
N GLU A 42 -1.74 7.25 20.53
CA GLU A 42 -2.19 7.73 19.23
C GLU A 42 -1.01 8.30 18.45
N ILE A 43 -1.08 8.13 17.13
CA ILE A 43 -0.21 8.78 16.16
C ILE A 43 -1.03 9.23 14.95
N VAL A 44 -0.61 10.35 14.38
CA VAL A 44 -1.20 10.94 13.18
C VAL A 44 -0.15 10.89 12.06
N VAL A 45 -0.51 10.32 10.92
CA VAL A 45 0.35 10.20 9.75
C VAL A 45 -0.30 10.91 8.57
N LYS A 46 0.50 11.57 7.74
CA LYS A 46 0.04 12.21 6.50
C LYS A 46 0.58 11.46 5.29
N GLY A 47 -0.22 11.40 4.24
CA GLY A 47 0.14 10.72 3.00
C GLY A 47 -0.59 11.28 1.78
N LYS A 48 -0.41 10.61 0.65
CA LYS A 48 -1.16 10.84 -0.59
C LYS A 48 -1.75 9.51 -1.04
N LEU A 49 -2.97 9.56 -1.57
CA LEU A 49 -3.65 8.37 -2.06
C LEU A 49 -2.88 7.77 -3.26
N PRO A 50 -2.88 6.45 -3.39
CA PRO A 50 -2.39 5.77 -4.59
C PRO A 50 -3.07 6.26 -5.87
N LEU A 51 -2.35 6.20 -6.99
CA LEU A 51 -2.87 6.64 -8.30
C LEU A 51 -3.52 5.51 -9.10
N ASN A 52 -3.20 4.25 -8.79
CA ASN A 52 -3.71 3.10 -9.52
C ASN A 52 -4.59 2.25 -8.61
N TYR A 53 -5.56 1.57 -9.22
CA TYR A 53 -6.34 0.53 -8.55
C TYR A 53 -5.43 -0.60 -8.07
N GLY A 54 -5.71 -1.12 -6.87
CA GLY A 54 -4.91 -2.18 -6.23
C GLY A 54 -3.60 -1.71 -5.57
N ASP A 55 -3.14 -0.49 -5.85
CA ASP A 55 -2.04 0.10 -5.10
C ASP A 55 -2.52 0.57 -3.73
N TYR A 56 -1.68 0.44 -2.71
CA TYR A 56 -1.97 0.89 -1.36
C TYR A 56 -0.74 1.43 -0.63
N GLN A 57 -0.98 2.30 0.35
CA GLN A 57 0.04 2.74 1.31
C GLN A 57 -0.04 1.85 2.56
N VAL A 58 1.11 1.34 3.03
CA VAL A 58 1.16 0.37 4.14
C VAL A 58 1.74 1.01 5.40
N TYR A 59 1.01 0.88 6.50
CA TYR A 59 1.44 1.30 7.84
C TYR A 59 1.48 0.11 8.78
N VAL A 60 2.67 -0.24 9.25
CA VAL A 60 2.90 -1.44 10.06
C VAL A 60 3.10 -1.07 11.51
N LEU A 61 2.34 -1.70 12.41
CA LEU A 61 2.45 -1.50 13.86
C LEU A 61 2.46 -2.84 14.59
N ARG A 62 3.17 -2.88 15.74
CA ARG A 62 3.09 -4.00 16.67
C ARG A 62 2.05 -3.72 17.73
N ALA A 63 1.26 -4.74 18.04
CA ALA A 63 0.18 -4.64 19.00
C ALA A 63 -0.02 -5.97 19.74
N ARG A 64 -0.65 -5.90 20.91
CA ARG A 64 -0.90 -7.03 21.79
C ARG A 64 -2.34 -7.50 21.69
N LYS A 65 -2.54 -8.79 21.95
CA LYS A 65 -3.86 -9.39 22.11
C LYS A 65 -4.70 -8.59 23.12
N GLY A 66 -5.96 -8.37 22.77
CA GLY A 66 -6.95 -7.73 23.62
C GLY A 66 -6.92 -6.21 23.60
N GLN A 67 -5.87 -5.59 23.03
CA GLN A 67 -5.86 -4.15 22.79
C GLN A 67 -6.93 -3.78 21.76
N THR A 68 -7.48 -2.58 21.90
CA THR A 68 -8.38 -2.00 20.91
C THR A 68 -7.58 -1.13 19.95
N LEU A 69 -7.60 -1.47 18.66
CA LEU A 69 -7.06 -0.65 17.58
C LEU A 69 -8.19 0.18 16.98
N SER A 70 -7.98 1.49 16.86
CA SER A 70 -8.86 2.40 16.12
C SER A 70 -8.09 3.09 15.00
N VAL A 71 -8.70 3.16 13.82
CA VAL A 71 -8.14 3.78 12.62
C VAL A 71 -9.18 4.73 12.02
N GLU A 72 -8.75 5.93 11.63
CA GLU A 72 -9.58 6.96 11.00
C GLU A 72 -8.83 7.55 9.79
N LEU A 73 -9.44 7.49 8.60
CA LEU A 73 -8.94 8.03 7.35
C LEU A 73 -9.69 9.32 6.95
N ILE A 74 -8.97 10.44 7.00
CA ILE A 74 -9.46 11.76 6.60
C ILE A 74 -8.88 12.13 5.24
N SER A 75 -9.76 12.28 4.25
CA SER A 75 -9.47 12.64 2.86
C SER A 75 -10.72 13.28 2.23
N ASP A 76 -10.52 14.13 1.23
CA ASP A 76 -11.58 14.70 0.35
C ASP A 76 -11.89 13.76 -0.83
N ASP A 77 -11.45 12.51 -0.74
CA ASP A 77 -11.72 11.43 -1.66
C ASP A 77 -12.70 10.44 -1.01
N GLY A 78 -13.91 10.33 -1.59
CA GLY A 78 -14.98 9.50 -1.06
C GLY A 78 -14.78 8.00 -1.30
N ASP A 79 -13.92 7.65 -2.23
CA ASP A 79 -13.67 6.27 -2.67
C ASP A 79 -12.46 5.65 -1.93
N SER A 80 -11.68 6.50 -1.26
CA SER A 80 -10.58 6.04 -0.42
C SER A 80 -11.05 5.20 0.78
N SER A 81 -10.28 4.16 1.09
CA SER A 81 -10.64 3.19 2.12
C SER A 81 -9.44 2.67 2.89
N ILE A 82 -9.74 2.00 4.02
CA ILE A 82 -8.77 1.31 4.85
C ILE A 82 -9.07 -0.18 4.94
N THR A 83 -8.01 -0.96 5.13
CA THR A 83 -8.12 -2.37 5.49
C THR A 83 -7.04 -2.71 6.51
N VAL A 84 -7.38 -3.51 7.53
CA VAL A 84 -6.43 -3.93 8.55
C VAL A 84 -6.17 -5.42 8.42
N TYR A 85 -4.90 -5.80 8.30
CA TYR A 85 -4.46 -7.20 8.27
C TYR A 85 -3.54 -7.49 9.44
N GLU A 86 -3.53 -8.74 9.88
CA GLU A 86 -2.43 -9.29 10.65
C GLU A 86 -1.42 -9.92 9.69
N THR A 87 -0.12 -9.74 9.91
CA THR A 87 0.88 -10.02 8.87
C THR A 87 1.76 -11.26 9.11
N GLN A 88 1.60 -11.96 10.23
CA GLN A 88 2.57 -12.98 10.68
C GLN A 88 1.97 -14.35 10.98
N LYS A 89 0.73 -14.43 11.48
CA LYS A 89 0.16 -15.65 12.08
C LYS A 89 -1.23 -15.99 11.59
N LEU A 90 -2.08 -14.98 11.38
CA LEU A 90 -3.37 -15.08 10.72
C LEU A 90 -3.21 -14.79 9.21
N GLY A 91 -2.10 -14.14 8.84
CA GLY A 91 -1.46 -14.24 7.52
C GLY A 91 -1.86 -13.16 6.51
N PRO A 92 -1.22 -13.15 5.33
CA PRO A 92 -1.62 -12.35 4.16
C PRO A 92 -2.79 -12.99 3.38
N GLY A 93 -3.54 -13.91 4.01
CA GLY A 93 -4.77 -14.46 3.44
C GLY A 93 -5.81 -13.34 3.38
N GLU A 94 -6.56 -13.27 2.30
CA GLU A 94 -7.40 -12.13 1.88
C GLU A 94 -8.43 -11.66 2.92
N ASP A 95 -8.61 -12.38 4.04
CA ASP A 95 -9.48 -12.03 5.14
C ASP A 95 -8.87 -10.91 6.02
N GLY A 96 -9.17 -9.68 5.63
CA GLY A 96 -8.97 -8.52 6.49
C GLY A 96 -9.70 -8.68 7.84
N ILE A 97 -9.17 -8.07 8.89
CA ILE A 97 -9.81 -7.99 10.21
C ILE A 97 -10.96 -6.96 10.18
N THR A 98 -10.85 -5.99 9.29
CA THR A 98 -11.93 -5.07 8.93
C THR A 98 -13.01 -5.78 8.13
N PRO A 99 -14.29 -5.38 8.26
CA PRO A 99 -15.34 -5.80 7.33
C PRO A 99 -14.95 -5.52 5.87
N ALA A 100 -15.44 -6.36 4.95
CA ALA A 100 -15.28 -6.14 3.51
C ALA A 100 -16.24 -5.04 3.03
N GLU A 101 -15.84 -3.79 3.22
CA GLU A 101 -16.59 -2.60 2.83
C GLU A 101 -15.73 -1.70 1.94
N SER A 102 -16.22 -1.36 0.74
CA SER A 102 -15.43 -0.70 -0.31
C SER A 102 -14.88 0.67 0.10
N ASN A 103 -15.58 1.38 1.00
CA ASN A 103 -15.27 2.76 1.41
C ASN A 103 -15.16 2.86 2.93
N LEU A 104 -14.67 1.81 3.59
CA LEU A 104 -14.45 1.84 5.03
C LEU A 104 -13.38 2.88 5.37
N ARG A 105 -13.75 3.92 6.11
CA ARG A 105 -12.84 5.01 6.49
C ARG A 105 -12.55 5.08 7.98
N GLU A 106 -13.35 4.38 8.77
CA GLU A 106 -13.19 4.30 10.21
C GLU A 106 -13.40 2.87 10.65
N TRP A 107 -12.53 2.40 11.53
CA TRP A 107 -12.67 1.08 12.11
C TRP A 107 -12.15 1.06 13.53
N THR A 108 -12.84 0.32 14.40
CA THR A 108 -12.39 0.04 15.76
C THR A 108 -12.65 -1.42 16.09
N GLY A 109 -11.63 -2.12 16.60
CA GLY A 109 -11.76 -3.52 16.96
C GLY A 109 -10.75 -4.00 17.98
N LYS A 110 -11.10 -5.06 18.71
CA LYS A 110 -10.19 -5.76 19.62
C LYS A 110 -9.29 -6.71 18.83
N LEU A 111 -7.99 -6.63 19.09
CA LEU A 111 -7.00 -7.44 18.40
C LEU A 111 -6.97 -8.86 18.95
N PRO A 112 -7.10 -9.90 18.11
CA PRO A 112 -7.26 -11.28 18.57
C PRO A 112 -5.98 -11.90 19.11
N ILE A 113 -4.82 -11.40 18.68
CA ILE A 113 -3.50 -11.96 19.00
C ILE A 113 -2.45 -10.86 19.20
N THR A 114 -1.31 -11.24 19.80
CA THR A 114 -0.13 -10.37 19.83
C THR A 114 0.66 -10.59 18.55
N SER A 115 0.76 -9.55 17.72
CA SER A 115 1.41 -9.63 16.42
C SER A 115 1.75 -8.26 15.82
N GLU A 116 2.19 -8.31 14.55
CA GLU A 116 2.36 -7.17 13.66
C GLU A 116 1.16 -7.05 12.72
N TYR A 117 0.62 -5.85 12.64
CA TYR A 117 -0.57 -5.50 11.87
C TYR A 117 -0.21 -4.48 10.79
N SER A 118 -0.83 -4.60 9.62
CA SER A 118 -0.75 -3.59 8.57
C SER A 118 -2.09 -2.87 8.42
N VAL A 119 -2.07 -1.55 8.53
CA VAL A 119 -3.15 -0.68 8.08
C VAL A 119 -2.81 -0.25 6.65
N GLN A 120 -3.64 -0.67 5.69
CA GLN A 120 -3.49 -0.34 4.28
C GLN A 120 -4.48 0.77 3.92
N VAL A 121 -4.02 1.74 3.14
CA VAL A 121 -4.85 2.86 2.63
C VAL A 121 -4.91 2.78 1.11
N TYR A 122 -6.12 2.63 0.58
CA TYR A 122 -6.43 2.53 -0.84
C TYR A 122 -6.98 3.85 -1.37
N GLY A 123 -6.82 4.07 -2.67
CA GLY A 123 -7.40 5.21 -3.40
C GLY A 123 -8.60 4.76 -4.22
N PRO A 124 -8.43 4.41 -5.52
CA PRO A 124 -9.51 3.92 -6.37
C PRO A 124 -10.18 2.66 -5.81
N SER A 125 -11.51 2.62 -5.87
CA SER A 125 -12.33 1.48 -5.46
C SER A 125 -12.65 0.53 -6.62
N ASP A 126 -12.56 1.01 -7.86
CA ASP A 126 -12.77 0.26 -9.09
C ASP A 126 -11.57 0.34 -10.04
N PHE A 127 -11.38 -0.68 -10.90
CA PHE A 127 -10.26 -0.74 -11.85
C PHE A 127 -10.35 0.30 -12.97
N ASN A 128 -11.53 0.87 -13.23
CA ASN A 128 -11.75 1.94 -14.19
C ASN A 128 -11.58 3.33 -13.58
N GLU A 129 -11.50 3.44 -12.25
CA GLU A 129 -11.29 4.70 -11.56
C GLU A 129 -9.82 5.11 -11.61
N LYS A 130 -9.58 6.41 -11.85
CA LYS A 130 -8.24 6.99 -11.75
C LYS A 130 -8.00 7.46 -10.32
N GLY A 131 -6.88 7.08 -9.74
CA GLY A 131 -6.50 7.57 -8.43
C GLY A 131 -6.19 9.05 -8.45
N THR A 132 -6.58 9.73 -7.37
CA THR A 132 -6.59 11.19 -7.31
C THR A 132 -5.28 11.78 -6.81
N GLY A 133 -4.46 10.98 -6.11
CA GLY A 133 -3.24 11.47 -5.47
C GLY A 133 -3.51 12.50 -4.36
N LYS A 134 -4.78 12.67 -3.95
CA LYS A 134 -5.19 13.64 -2.94
C LYS A 134 -4.48 13.36 -1.62
N PRO A 135 -4.17 14.41 -0.84
CA PRO A 135 -3.58 14.23 0.48
C PRO A 135 -4.60 13.58 1.43
N TYR A 136 -4.09 12.78 2.37
CA TYR A 136 -4.90 12.26 3.47
C TYR A 136 -4.17 12.40 4.82
N THR A 137 -4.96 12.32 5.89
CA THR A 137 -4.49 12.13 7.26
C THR A 137 -5.03 10.80 7.78
N LEU A 138 -4.15 9.97 8.34
CA LEU A 138 -4.48 8.70 8.98
C LEU A 138 -4.20 8.81 10.47
N LYS A 139 -5.24 8.68 11.29
CA LYS A 139 -5.08 8.55 12.75
C LYS A 139 -5.11 7.08 13.12
N ILE A 140 -4.14 6.67 13.93
CA ILE A 140 -4.05 5.30 14.45
C ILE A 140 -3.94 5.41 15.97
N SER A 141 -4.81 4.72 16.70
CA SER A 141 -4.71 4.64 18.16
C SER A 141 -4.83 3.22 18.67
N ILE A 142 -4.17 2.95 19.80
CA ILE A 142 -4.16 1.65 20.47
C ILE A 142 -4.37 1.80 21.98
N ARG A 143 -5.36 1.10 22.53
CA ARG A 143 -5.67 1.12 23.97
C ARG A 143 -5.63 -0.27 24.57
#